data_AF-A0A644VKC7-F1
#
_entry.id   AF-A0A644VKC7-F1
#
_cell.length_a   1.000
_cell.length_b   1.000
_cell.length_c   1.000
_cell.angle_alpha   90.00
_cell.angle_beta   90.00
_cell.angle_gamma   90.00
#
_symmetry.space_group_name_H-M   'P 1'
#
loop_
_entity.id
_entity.type
_entity.pdbx_description
1 polymer ?
#
loop_
_entity_poly.entity_id
_entity_poly.type
_entity_poly.pdbx_seq_one_letter_code
_entity_poly.pdbx_strand_id
1 'polypeptide(L)'
;MQEELGGHKYSVESYWEHMVHDYSGLNFFEIQNLDYIDYLTLRRDAFITKMNQSEKGQEYLDNAYRLEETKPNREKLRKNFGKEV
;
A
#
# COMPACT_ATOMS: atom_id res chain seq x y z
N MET A 1 -1.24 5.53 12.95
CA MET A 1 -2.65 5.24 13.29
C MET A 1 -2.69 3.76 13.61
N GLN A 2 -2.74 3.39 14.88
CA GLN A 2 -2.77 1.99 15.31
C GLN A 2 -4.24 1.56 15.40
N GLU A 3 -4.66 0.66 14.51
CA GLU A 3 -5.93 -0.05 14.67
C GLU A 3 -5.76 -1.12 15.75
N GLU A 4 -6.62 -1.08 16.77
CA GLU A 4 -6.66 -2.09 17.84
C GLU A 4 -7.27 -3.39 17.32
N LEU A 5 -6.44 -4.26 16.74
CA LEU A 5 -6.82 -5.63 16.39
C LEU A 5 -6.82 -6.49 17.66
N GLY A 6 -7.99 -6.56 18.31
CA GLY A 6 -8.22 -7.34 19.53
C GLY A 6 -8.06 -6.51 20.81
N GLY A 7 -8.75 -6.90 21.89
CA GLY A 7 -8.77 -6.17 23.18
C GLY A 7 -7.44 -6.12 23.95
N HIS A 8 -6.31 -6.27 23.27
CA HIS A 8 -4.96 -6.21 23.81
C HIS A 8 -4.14 -5.09 23.18
N LYS A 9 -3.20 -4.54 23.94
CA LYS A 9 -2.35 -3.41 23.52
C LYS A 9 -1.02 -3.83 22.91
N TYR A 10 -0.88 -5.08 22.48
CA TYR A 10 0.36 -5.54 21.85
C TYR A 10 0.46 -5.02 20.42
N SER A 11 1.61 -4.45 20.07
CA SER A 11 1.97 -4.04 18.72
C SER A 11 3.22 -4.79 18.25
N VAL A 12 3.24 -5.17 16.98
CA VAL A 12 4.45 -5.71 16.34
C VAL A 12 5.30 -4.54 15.88
N GLU A 13 6.40 -4.27 16.59
CA GLU A 13 7.31 -3.18 16.24
C GLU A 13 8.01 -3.42 14.90
N SER A 14 8.34 -4.68 14.60
CA SER A 14 9.07 -5.09 13.40
C SER A 14 8.16 -5.44 12.21
N TYR A 15 6.97 -4.85 12.16
CA TYR A 15 5.96 -5.18 11.15
C TYR A 15 6.47 -4.92 9.72
N TRP A 16 7.22 -3.83 9.53
CA TRP A 16 7.76 -3.46 8.22
C TRP A 16 8.87 -4.40 7.77
N GLU A 17 9.76 -4.78 8.68
CA GLU A 17 10.86 -5.70 8.42
C GLU A 17 10.32 -7.08 8.06
N HIS A 18 9.27 -7.54 8.76
CA HIS A 18 8.58 -8.78 8.40
C HIS A 18 7.99 -8.71 6.99
N MET A 19 7.33 -7.61 6.64
CA MET A 19 6.75 -7.43 5.31
C MET A 19 7.82 -7.42 4.20
N VAL A 20 8.95 -6.75 4.44
CA VAL A 20 10.08 -6.72 3.50
C VAL A 20 10.71 -8.10 3.37
N HIS A 21 10.86 -8.83 4.46
CA HIS A 21 11.31 -10.23 4.45
C HIS A 21 10.40 -11.12 3.61
N ASP A 22 9.07 -11.04 3.82
CA ASP A 22 8.10 -11.86 3.07
C ASP A 22 8.17 -11.59 1.55
N TYR A 23 8.50 -10.36 1.16
CA TYR A 23 8.59 -9.95 -0.24
C TYR A 23 9.95 -10.29 -0.89
N SER A 24 11.05 -10.02 -0.19
CA SER A 24 12.41 -10.07 -0.75
C SER A 24 13.19 -11.34 -0.41
N GLY A 25 12.79 -12.07 0.64
CA GLY A 25 13.53 -13.20 1.18
C GLY A 25 14.76 -12.84 2.03
N LEU A 26 15.06 -11.55 2.19
CA LEU A 26 16.16 -11.08 3.04
C LEU A 26 15.86 -11.34 4.52
N ASN A 27 16.88 -11.76 5.27
CA ASN A 27 16.74 -11.90 6.72
C ASN A 27 16.80 -10.53 7.42
N PHE A 28 16.42 -10.49 8.70
CA PHE A 28 16.32 -9.24 9.45
C PHE A 28 17.66 -8.49 9.56
N PHE A 29 18.79 -9.20 9.66
CA PHE A 29 20.10 -8.55 9.69
C PHE A 29 20.43 -7.92 8.33
N GLU A 30 20.12 -8.59 7.23
CA GLU A 30 20.31 -8.03 5.89
C GLU A 30 19.46 -6.77 5.69
N ILE A 31 18.18 -6.82 6.09
CA ILE A 31 17.25 -5.68 6.01
C ILE A 31 17.78 -4.47 6.80
N GLN A 32 18.28 -4.69 8.02
CA GLN A 32 18.80 -3.62 8.87
C GLN A 32 20.13 -3.03 8.37
N ASN A 33 20.83 -3.74 7.47
CA ASN A 33 22.09 -3.28 6.87
C ASN A 33 21.88 -2.66 5.47
N LEU A 34 20.65 -2.59 4.96
CA LEU A 34 20.36 -1.93 3.69
C LEU A 34 20.63 -0.43 3.76
N ASP A 35 21.01 0.16 2.62
CA ASP A 35 20.90 1.61 2.48
C ASP A 35 19.44 2.04 2.66
N TYR A 36 19.24 3.22 3.22
CA TYR A 36 17.91 3.71 3.54
C TYR A 36 17.00 3.81 2.30
N ILE A 37 17.54 4.19 1.14
CA ILE A 37 16.76 4.28 -0.11
C ILE A 37 16.37 2.88 -0.62
N ASP A 38 17.27 1.90 -0.49
CA ASP A 38 16.99 0.52 -0.85
C ASP A 38 15.90 -0.08 0.04
N TYR A 39 15.99 0.14 1.36
CA TYR A 39 14.95 -0.27 2.31
C TYR A 39 13.60 0.36 1.97
N LEU A 40 13.54 1.67 1.70
CA LEU A 40 12.29 2.35 1.37
C LEU A 40 11.66 1.84 0.06
N THR A 41 12.50 1.55 -0.94
CA THR A 41 12.06 0.95 -2.21
C THR A 41 11.45 -0.41 -1.99
N LEU A 42 12.16 -1.32 -1.32
CA LEU A 42 11.66 -2.67 -1.03
C LEU A 42 10.40 -2.64 -0.16
N ARG A 43 10.34 -1.76 0.84
CA ARG A 43 9.16 -1.61 1.70
C ARG A 43 7.93 -1.15 0.92
N ARG A 44 8.09 -0.24 -0.04
CA ARG A 44 6.99 0.21 -0.91
C ARG A 44 6.47 -0.95 -1.76
N ASP A 45 7.36 -1.68 -2.41
CA ASP A 45 6.98 -2.77 -3.32
C ASP A 45 6.37 -3.94 -2.55
N ALA A 46 6.91 -4.25 -1.37
CA ALA A 46 6.34 -5.24 -0.45
C ALA A 46 4.92 -4.87 -0.01
N PHE A 47 4.68 -3.59 0.33
CA PHE A 47 3.35 -3.12 0.71
C PHE A 47 2.35 -3.24 -0.45
N ILE A 48 2.72 -2.79 -1.65
CA ILE A 48 1.87 -2.89 -2.85
C ILE A 48 1.56 -4.36 -3.16
N THR A 49 2.56 -5.23 -3.09
CA THR A 49 2.41 -6.67 -3.32
C THR A 49 1.43 -7.28 -2.32
N LYS A 50 1.58 -6.95 -1.02
CA LYS A 50 0.67 -7.41 0.03
C LYS A 50 -0.76 -6.93 -0.18
N MET A 51 -0.97 -5.67 -0.55
CA MET A 51 -2.31 -5.13 -0.80
C MET A 51 -2.99 -5.81 -2.00
N ASN A 52 -2.24 -6.10 -3.07
CA ASN A 52 -2.77 -6.78 -4.25
C ASN A 52 -3.28 -8.22 -3.99
N GLN A 53 -2.92 -8.85 -2.86
CA GLN A 53 -3.34 -10.21 -2.52
C GLN A 53 -4.78 -10.31 -1.98
N SER A 54 -5.49 -9.19 -1.78
CA SER A 54 -6.86 -9.19 -1.26
C SER A 54 -7.74 -8.16 -1.97
N GLU A 55 -9.04 -8.43 -2.07
CA GLU A 55 -10.00 -7.50 -2.67
C GLU A 55 -9.98 -6.12 -1.99
N LYS A 56 -10.00 -6.10 -0.64
CA LYS A 56 -9.92 -4.86 0.14
C LYS A 56 -8.61 -4.11 -0.06
N GLY A 57 -7.50 -4.82 -0.22
CA GLY A 57 -6.21 -4.21 -0.48
C GLY A 57 -6.12 -3.64 -1.89
N GLN A 58 -6.69 -4.32 -2.89
CA GLN A 58 -6.82 -3.77 -4.24
C GLN A 58 -7.70 -2.51 -4.24
N GLU A 59 -8.84 -2.53 -3.55
CA GLU A 59 -9.70 -1.35 -3.38
C GLU A 59 -8.95 -0.17 -2.70
N TYR A 60 -8.10 -0.45 -1.72
CA TYR A 60 -7.26 0.56 -1.09
C TYR A 60 -6.31 1.21 -2.11
N LEU A 61 -5.61 0.41 -2.93
CA LEU A 61 -4.69 0.90 -3.94
C LEU A 61 -5.40 1.71 -5.03
N ASP A 62 -6.56 1.25 -5.50
CA ASP A 62 -7.38 1.96 -6.49
C ASP A 62 -7.81 3.33 -5.97
N ASN A 63 -8.22 3.40 -4.71
CA ASN A 63 -8.59 4.65 -4.07
C ASN A 63 -7.40 5.58 -3.87
N ALA A 64 -6.25 5.06 -3.43
CA ALA A 64 -5.02 5.83 -3.30
C ALA A 64 -4.61 6.43 -4.66
N TYR A 65 -4.59 5.61 -5.72
CA TYR A 65 -4.27 6.05 -7.08
C TYR A 65 -5.23 7.13 -7.57
N ARG A 66 -6.54 6.96 -7.35
CA ARG A 66 -7.56 7.97 -7.70
C ARG A 66 -7.34 9.32 -6.99
N LEU A 67 -6.78 9.34 -5.78
CA LEU A 67 -6.46 10.57 -5.06
C LEU A 67 -5.21 11.27 -5.59
N GLU A 68 -4.31 10.54 -6.25
CA GLU A 68 -3.14 11.10 -6.93
C GLU A 68 -3.48 11.72 -8.30
N GLU A 69 -4.64 11.37 -8.87
CA GLU A 69 -5.10 11.94 -10.14
C GLU A 69 -5.43 13.44 -10.00
N THR A 70 -4.62 14.29 -10.65
CA THR A 70 -4.84 15.74 -10.68
C THR A 70 -5.69 16.20 -11.86
N LYS A 71 -5.94 15.32 -12.84
CA LYS A 71 -6.70 15.61 -14.05
C LYS A 71 -8.06 14.91 -14.02
N PRO A 72 -9.15 15.60 -14.37
CA PRO A 72 -10.46 14.98 -14.40
C PRO A 72 -10.55 13.97 -15.55
N ASN A 73 -11.13 12.80 -15.27
CA ASN A 73 -11.46 11.82 -16.30
C ASN A 73 -12.67 12.29 -17.12
N ARG A 74 -12.41 13.10 -18.15
CA ARG A 74 -13.44 13.77 -18.97
C ARG A 74 -14.37 12.79 -19.67
N GLU A 75 -13.86 11.63 -20.09
CA GLU A 75 -14.66 10.59 -20.75
C GLU A 75 -15.70 9.99 -19.81
N LYS A 76 -15.28 9.59 -18.59
CA LYS A 76 -16.20 9.09 -17.56
C LYS A 76 -17.22 10.16 -17.16
N LEU A 77 -16.78 11.41 -17.01
CA LEU A 77 -17.68 12.53 -16.69
C LEU A 77 -18.74 12.73 -17.78
N ARG A 78 -18.36 12.71 -19.06
CA ARG A 78 -19.32 12.86 -20.17
C ARG A 78 -20.27 11.67 -20.28
N LYS A 79 -19.79 10.44 -20.05
CA LYS A 79 -20.65 9.24 -20.03
C LYS A 79 -21.71 9.29 -18.93
N ASN A 80 -21.34 9.73 -17.73
CA ASN A 80 -22.20 9.70 -16.56
C ASN A 80 -23.10 10.94 -16.43
N PHE A 81 -22.62 12.11 -16.86
CA PHE A 81 -23.27 13.40 -16.63
C PHE A 81 -23.50 14.22 -17.90
N GLY A 82 -22.98 13.79 -19.06
CA GLY A 82 -23.05 14.54 -20.32
C GLY A 82 -24.30 14.29 -21.16
N LYS A 83 -25.41 13.85 -20.57
CA LYS A 83 -26.71 13.85 -21.26
C LYS A 83 -27.24 15.28 -21.30
N GLU A 84 -27.40 15.82 -22.50
CA GLU A 84 -28.01 17.14 -22.74
C GLU A 84 -29.50 17.14 -22.34
N VAL A 85 -29.94 18.30 -21.84
CA VAL A 85 -31.35 18.73 -21.75
C VAL A 85 -31.77 19.22 -23.13
#